data_AF-A0A355A1A9-F1
#
_entry.id   AF-A0A355A1A9-F1
#
_cell.length_a   1.000
_cell.length_b   1.000
_cell.length_c   1.000
_cell.angle_alpha   90.00
_cell.angle_beta   90.00
_cell.angle_gamma   90.00
#
_symmetry.space_group_name_H-M   'P 1'
#
loop_
_entity.id
_entity.type
_entity.pdbx_description
1 polymer ?
#
loop_
_entity_poly.entity_id
_entity_poly.type
_entity_poly.pdbx_seq_one_letter_code
_entity_poly.pdbx_strand_id
1 'polypeptide(L)' 'MTIRPFKPEEMGQARLLWEECFEDDPSFLDWYFHYRFYPQDGLGLFAGQQLLSDLHLSPRKIKIRRTLYPSAYLIAL' A
#
# COMPACT_ATOMS: atom_id res chain seq x y z
N MET A 1 2.97 -6.36 18.53
CA MET A 1 2.70 -5.73 17.23
C MET A 1 3.89 -6.01 16.33
N THR A 2 3.66 -6.28 15.04
CA THR A 2 4.72 -6.66 14.10
C THR A 2 4.53 -5.93 12.78
N ILE A 3 5.60 -5.34 12.25
CA ILE A 3 5.62 -4.73 10.91
C ILE A 3 6.09 -5.78 9.91
N ARG A 4 5.32 -6.02 8.84
CA ARG A 4 5.67 -6.98 7.78
C ARG A 4 4.91 -6.69 6.48
N PRO A 5 5.34 -7.29 5.35
CA PRO A 5 4.54 -7.31 4.14
C PRO A 5 3.19 -8.00 4.33
N PHE A 6 2.25 -7.66 3.44
CA PHE A 6 0.94 -8.26 3.39
C PHE A 6 0.99 -9.68 2.80
N LYS A 7 0.01 -10.47 3.22
CA LYS A 7 -0.41 -11.67 2.49
C LYS A 7 -1.60 -11.34 1.58
N PRO A 8 -1.82 -12.08 0.48
CA PRO A 8 -2.94 -11.84 -0.43
C PRO A 8 -4.31 -11.79 0.26
N GLU A 9 -4.54 -12.64 1.27
CA GLU A 9 -5.78 -12.69 2.04
C GLU A 9 -6.00 -11.47 2.97
N GLU A 10 -4.97 -10.65 3.20
CA GLU A 10 -5.03 -9.48 4.08
C GLU A 10 -5.36 -8.18 3.33
N MET A 11 -5.38 -8.23 1.99
CA MET A 11 -5.61 -7.05 1.12
C MET A 11 -6.99 -6.41 1.35
N GLY A 12 -7.98 -7.19 1.77
CA GLY A 12 -9.30 -6.66 2.15
C GLY A 12 -9.23 -5.72 3.36
N GLN A 13 -8.35 -5.97 4.32
CA GLN A 13 -8.18 -5.09 5.48
C GLN A 13 -7.54 -3.76 5.08
N ALA A 14 -6.55 -3.78 4.18
CA ALA A 14 -5.92 -2.57 3.65
C ALA A 14 -6.92 -1.69 2.89
N ARG A 15 -7.82 -2.30 2.10
CA ARG A 15 -8.88 -1.56 1.43
C ARG A 15 -9.84 -0.89 2.42
N LEU A 16 -10.34 -1.65 3.40
CA LEU A 16 -11.25 -1.12 4.42
C LEU A 16 -10.61 0.03 5.20
N LEU A 17 -9.31 -0.10 5.53
CA LEU A 17 -8.58 0.96 6.19
C LEU A 17 -8.47 2.21 5.31
N TRP A 18 -8.21 2.05 4.00
CA TRP A 18 -8.19 3.17 3.07
C TRP A 18 -9.56 3.86 2.98
N GLU A 19 -10.65 3.11 2.89
CA GLU A 19 -12.03 3.64 2.85
C GLU A 19 -12.39 4.43 4.13
N GLU A 20 -11.88 4.01 5.29
CA GLU A 20 -12.07 4.72 6.56
C GLU A 20 -11.24 6.00 6.66
N CYS A 21 -10.02 6.00 6.10
CA CYS A 21 -9.08 7.12 6.22
C CYS A 21 -9.22 8.17 5.11
N PHE A 22 -9.71 7.79 3.93
CA PHE A 22 -9.75 8.64 2.74
C PHE A 22 -11.11 8.55 2.05
N GLU A 23 -11.62 9.70 1.60
CA GLU A 23 -12.90 9.82 0.88
C GLU A 23 -12.73 9.63 -0.64
N ASP A 24 -11.92 8.66 -1.05
CA ASP A 24 -11.67 8.37 -2.48
C ASP A 24 -12.84 7.64 -3.14
N ASP A 25 -12.98 7.79 -4.46
CA ASP A 25 -14.05 7.14 -5.22
C ASP A 25 -13.93 5.61 -5.17
N PRO A 26 -15.02 4.86 -4.90
CA PRO A 26 -14.98 3.40 -4.84
C PRO A 26 -14.42 2.73 -6.11
N SER A 27 -14.67 3.30 -7.29
CA SER A 27 -14.15 2.79 -8.56
C SER A 27 -12.65 3.00 -8.70
N PHE A 28 -12.10 4.06 -8.08
CA PHE A 28 -10.66 4.24 -7.97
C PHE A 28 -10.04 3.18 -7.08
N LEU A 29 -10.65 2.87 -5.94
CA LEU A 29 -10.17 1.83 -5.04
C LEU A 29 -10.22 0.44 -5.69
N ASP A 30 -11.31 0.13 -6.42
CA ASP A 30 -11.43 -1.10 -7.20
C ASP A 30 -10.28 -1.23 -8.20
N TRP A 31 -10.04 -0.18 -8.97
CA TRP A 31 -8.95 -0.15 -9.93
C TRP A 31 -7.57 -0.27 -9.24
N TYR A 32 -7.35 0.45 -8.15
CA TYR A 32 -6.06 0.51 -7.48
C TYR A 32 -5.67 -0.83 -6.84
N PHE A 33 -6.58 -1.43 -6.07
CA PHE A 33 -6.33 -2.72 -5.41
C PHE A 33 -6.32 -3.89 -6.40
N HIS A 34 -6.94 -3.75 -7.57
CA HIS A 34 -6.90 -4.79 -8.60
C HIS A 34 -5.64 -4.71 -9.48
N TYR A 35 -5.25 -3.50 -9.91
CA TYR A 35 -4.23 -3.33 -10.95
C TYR A 35 -2.91 -2.74 -10.45
N ARG A 36 -2.91 -2.01 -9.33
CA ARG A 36 -1.76 -1.15 -8.97
C ARG A 36 -1.03 -1.54 -7.70
N PHE A 37 -1.73 -2.13 -6.74
CA PHE A 37 -1.19 -2.50 -5.45
C PHE A 37 -1.04 -4.02 -5.30
N TYR A 38 0.14 -4.44 -4.89
CA TYR A 38 0.47 -5.84 -4.66
C TYR A 38 0.89 -6.05 -3.20
N PRO A 39 0.60 -7.22 -2.59
CA PRO A 39 0.88 -7.46 -1.18
C PRO A 39 2.35 -7.22 -0.77
N GLN A 40 3.29 -7.56 -1.66
CA GLN A 40 4.73 -7.37 -1.42
C GLN A 40 5.17 -5.90 -1.43
N ASP A 41 4.37 -5.02 -2.02
CA ASP A 41 4.62 -3.59 -2.15
C ASP A 41 3.93 -2.79 -1.00
N GLY A 42 3.39 -3.47 0.00
CA GLY A 42 2.80 -2.84 1.19
C GLY A 42 3.47 -3.31 2.47
N LEU A 43 3.47 -2.46 3.48
CA LEU A 43 3.83 -2.82 4.85
C LEU A 43 2.65 -2.56 5.77
N GLY A 44 2.30 -3.54 6.60
CA GLY A 44 1.27 -3.38 7.63
C GLY A 44 1.84 -3.53 9.04
N LEU A 45 1.32 -2.73 9.97
CA LEU A 45 1.48 -2.93 11.41
C LEU A 45 0.35 -3.83 11.91
N PHE A 46 0.70 -5.06 12.32
CA PHE A 46 -0.28 -6.06 12.75
C PHE A 46 -0.26 -6.30 14.26
N ALA A 47 -1.46 -6.43 14.85
CA ALA A 47 -1.67 -7.06 16.14
C ALA A 47 -2.36 -8.40 15.93
N GLY A 48 -1.57 -9.48 15.86
CA GLY A 48 -2.07 -10.79 15.45
C GLY A 48 -2.47 -10.78 13.97
N GLN A 49 -3.76 -10.98 13.70
CA GLN A 49 -4.33 -10.95 12.34
C GLN A 49 -4.94 -9.59 11.96
N GLN A 50 -5.07 -8.68 12.93
CA GLN A 50 -5.66 -7.35 12.71
C GLN A 50 -4.61 -6.37 12.19
N LEU A 51 -4.92 -5.73 11.06
CA LEU A 51 -4.19 -4.58 10.54
C LEU A 51 -4.55 -3.32 11.35
N LEU A 52 -3.53 -2.60 11.83
CA LEU A 52 -3.72 -1.36 12.61
C LEU A 52 -3.36 -0.10 11.81
N SER A 53 -2.44 -0.23 10.87
CA SER A 53 -1.93 0.85 10.01
C SER A 53 -1.18 0.20 8.85
N ASP A 54 -1.16 0.84 7.70
CA ASP A 54 -0.36 0.40 6.57
C ASP A 54 0.41 1.54 5.88
N LEU A 55 1.25 1.13 4.93
CA LEU A 55 2.05 1.98 4.08
C LEU A 55 2.21 1.31 2.73
N HIS A 56 1.80 1.99 1.66
CA HIS A 56 1.93 1.48 0.30
C HIS A 56 3.19 2.04 -0.37
N LEU A 57 4.10 1.14 -0.78
CA LEU A 57 5.37 1.44 -1.42
C LEU A 57 5.22 1.30 -2.94
N SER A 58 4.87 2.37 -3.64
CA SER A 58 4.73 2.32 -5.11
C SER A 58 6.12 2.34 -5.78
N PRO A 59 6.64 1.23 -6.36
CA PRO A 59 8.00 1.20 -6.89
C PRO A 59 8.10 2.08 -8.14
N ARG A 60 9.10 2.95 -8.18
CA ARG A 60 9.35 3.88 -9.29
C ARG A 60 10.85 4.05 -9.52
N LYS A 61 11.19 4.62 -10.67
CA LYS A 61 12.53 5.13 -10.95
C LYS A 61 12.46 6.65 -10.97
N ILE A 62 13.29 7.29 -10.17
CA ILE A 62 13.45 8.76 -10.21
C ILE A 62 14.74 9.11 -10.94
N LYS A 63 14.69 10.19 -11.73
CA LYS A 63 15.86 10.71 -12.43
C LYS A 63 16.40 11.93 -11.69
N ILE A 64 17.62 11.83 -11.18
CA ILE A 64 18.33 12.96 -10.59
C ILE A 64 19.52 13.27 -11.52
N ARG A 65 19.46 14.43 -12.19
CA ARG A 65 20.37 14.81 -13.28
C ARG A 65 20.39 13.77 -14.40
N ARG A 66 21.51 13.05 -14.57
CA ARG A 66 21.70 12.03 -15.62
C ARG A 66 21.60 10.60 -15.09
N THR A 67 21.28 10.42 -13.80
CA THR A 67 21.26 9.10 -13.14
C THR A 67 19.83 8.71 -12.73
N LEU A 68 19.47 7.45 -12.96
CA LEU A 68 18.21 6.85 -12.51
C LEU A 68 18.44 6.08 -11.20
N TYR A 69 17.56 6.29 -10.23
CA TYR A 69 17.59 5.62 -8.93
C TYR A 69 16.32 4.81 -8.72
N PRO A 70 16.42 3.57 -8.17
CA PRO A 70 15.25 2.88 -7.64
C PRO A 70 14.72 3.65 -6.43
N SER A 71 13.41 3.81 -6.36
CA SER A 71 12.73 4.48 -5.24
C SER A 71 11.35 3.88 -5.04
N ALA A 72 10.73 4.17 -3.90
CA ALA A 72 9.30 3.95 -3.69
C ALA A 72 8.64 5.30 -3.39
N TYR A 73 7.50 5.56 -4.01
CA TYR A 73 6.62 6.65 -3.62
C TYR A 73 5.66 6.14 -2.55
N LEU A 74 5.65 6.81 -1.40
CA LEU A 74 4.83 6.45 -0.25
C LEU A 74 3.40 6.99 -0.44
N ILE A 75 2.41 6.14 -0.22
CA ILE A 75 0.97 6.46 -0.33
C ILE A 75 0.24 5.76 0.83
N ALA A 76 -0.97 6.24 1.16
CA ALA A 76 -1.84 5.68 2.19
C ALA A 76 -1.14 5.65 3.55
N LEU A 77 -0.87 6.85 4.09
CA LEU A 77 -0.23 7.10 5.38
C LEU A 77 -1.25 7.64 6.37
#